data_AF-T1CD17-F1
#
_entry.id   AF-T1CD17-F1
#
_cell.length_a   1.000
_cell.length_b   1.000
_cell.length_c   1.000
_cell.angle_alpha   90.00
_cell.angle_beta   90.00
_cell.angle_gamma   90.00
#
_symmetry.space_group_name_H-M   'P 1'
#
loop_
_entity.id
_entity.type
_entity.pdbx_description
1 polymer ?
#
loop_
_entity_poly.entity_id
_entity_poly.type
_entity_poly.pdbx_seq_one_letter_code
_entity_poly.pdbx_strand_id
1 'polypeptide(L)'
;MTPPPAPGPVERRLAERVATGPIHLTLIDPDRSDPERAAEIAREAVGLGSDAIMLGGSTGISRERMDAVARAVRAAVGVPTIIFPGRPPAPSLPPCTRSSS
;
A
#
# COMPACT_ATOMS: atom_id res chain seq x y z
N MET A 1 -2.82 23.34 22.97
CA MET A 1 -2.09 22.70 21.85
C MET A 1 -1.55 21.38 22.37
N THR A 2 -2.16 20.27 22.01
CA THR A 2 -1.67 18.94 22.38
C THR A 2 -0.48 18.62 21.48
N PRO A 3 0.66 18.15 22.01
CA PRO A 3 1.76 17.72 21.16
C PRO A 3 1.28 16.61 20.21
N PRO A 4 1.84 16.53 18.99
CA PRO A 4 1.51 15.45 18.07
C PRO A 4 1.78 14.09 18.73
N PRO A 5 0.98 13.06 18.42
CA PRO A 5 1.19 11.72 18.94
C PRO A 5 2.60 11.23 18.57
N ALA A 6 3.18 10.39 19.44
CA ALA A 6 4.48 9.80 19.17
C ALA A 6 4.45 8.99 17.86
N PRO A 7 5.53 9.00 17.07
CA PRO A 7 5.57 8.35 15.76
C PRO A 7 5.37 6.84 15.88
N GLY A 8 4.63 6.28 14.92
CA GLY A 8 4.39 4.85 14.84
C GLY A 8 5.66 4.04 14.51
N PRO A 9 5.63 2.70 14.63
CA PRO A 9 6.80 1.85 14.34
C PRO A 9 7.35 2.01 12.92
N VAL A 10 6.45 2.16 11.93
CA VAL A 10 6.82 2.37 10.52
C VAL A 10 7.44 3.75 10.33
N GLU A 11 6.83 4.78 10.90
CA GLU A 11 7.32 6.17 10.81
C GLU A 11 8.71 6.30 11.45
N ARG A 12 8.92 5.71 12.63
CA ARG A 12 10.23 5.69 13.28
C ARG A 12 11.28 5.00 12.41
N ARG A 13 10.97 3.83 11.84
CA ARG A 13 11.91 3.08 10.98
C ARG A 13 12.27 3.88 9.72
N LEU A 14 11.30 4.55 9.10
CA LEU A 14 11.56 5.40 7.93
C LEU A 14 12.38 6.63 8.32
N ALA A 15 12.08 7.28 9.44
CA ALA A 15 12.83 8.43 9.93
C ALA A 15 14.30 8.08 10.22
N GLU A 16 14.55 6.92 10.85
CA GLU A 16 15.91 6.40 11.06
C GLU A 16 16.66 6.17 9.74
N ARG A 17 15.99 5.60 8.72
CA ARG A 17 16.59 5.36 7.40
C ARG A 17 16.87 6.65 6.64
N VAL A 18 15.93 7.60 6.64
CA VAL A 18 16.09 8.92 6.02
C VAL A 18 17.25 9.70 6.65
N ALA A 19 17.47 9.56 7.97
CA ALA A 19 18.61 10.18 8.63
C ALA A 19 19.96 9.63 8.15
N THR A 20 20.00 8.39 7.62
CA THR A 20 21.21 7.76 7.08
C THR A 20 21.41 7.99 5.58
N GLY A 21 20.39 8.42 4.84
CA GLY A 21 20.46 8.63 3.40
C GLY A 21 19.10 8.58 2.70
N PRO A 22 19.07 8.68 1.35
CA PRO A 22 17.83 8.54 0.59
C PRO A 22 17.24 7.14 0.79
N ILE A 23 15.91 7.06 0.82
CA ILE A 23 15.17 5.80 0.91
C ILE A 23 14.52 5.45 -0.43
N HIS A 24 14.43 4.16 -0.71
CA HIS A 24 13.76 3.60 -1.86
C HIS A 24 12.53 2.80 -1.43
N LEU A 25 11.39 3.10 -2.04
CA LEU A 25 10.11 2.43 -1.76
C LEU A 25 9.60 1.80 -3.05
N THR A 26 9.25 0.53 -3.02
CA THR A 26 8.71 -0.17 -4.20
C THR A 26 7.20 -0.27 -4.12
N LEU A 27 6.49 0.25 -5.12
CA LEU A 27 5.05 0.13 -5.26
C LEU A 27 4.67 -1.12 -6.06
N ILE A 28 3.85 -1.99 -5.48
CA ILE A 28 3.28 -3.18 -6.12
C ILE A 28 1.77 -2.99 -6.25
N ASP A 29 1.26 -3.10 -7.47
CA ASP A 29 -0.17 -3.09 -7.76
C ASP A 29 -0.76 -4.50 -7.54
N PRO A 30 -1.67 -4.69 -6.57
CA PRO A 30 -2.28 -5.99 -6.30
C PRO A 30 -3.26 -6.43 -7.40
N ASP A 31 -3.63 -5.55 -8.35
CA ASP A 31 -4.51 -5.92 -9.47
C ASP A 31 -3.74 -6.67 -10.55
N ARG A 32 -2.47 -6.35 -10.73
CA ARG A 32 -1.58 -6.91 -11.76
C ARG A 32 -0.75 -8.09 -11.26
N SER A 33 -0.82 -8.40 -9.98
CA SER A 33 0.06 -9.37 -9.31
C SER A 33 -0.80 -10.31 -8.47
N ASP A 34 -0.61 -11.62 -8.59
CA ASP A 34 -1.12 -12.56 -7.60
C ASP A 34 -0.25 -12.53 -6.31
N PRO A 35 -0.69 -13.14 -5.19
CA PRO A 35 0.05 -13.08 -3.94
C PRO A 35 1.47 -13.66 -4.01
N GLU A 36 1.68 -14.73 -4.77
CA GLU A 36 2.99 -15.39 -4.92
C GLU A 36 3.95 -14.49 -5.69
N ARG A 37 3.50 -13.97 -6.83
CA ARG A 37 4.29 -13.05 -7.66
C ARG A 37 4.58 -11.75 -6.94
N ALA A 38 3.62 -11.21 -6.19
CA ALA A 38 3.84 -10.02 -5.37
C ALA A 38 4.92 -10.27 -4.28
N ALA A 39 4.92 -11.45 -3.67
CA ALA A 39 5.92 -11.84 -2.68
C ALA A 39 7.32 -12.04 -3.29
N GLU A 40 7.42 -12.56 -4.52
CA GLU A 40 8.68 -12.63 -5.28
C GLU A 40 9.23 -11.23 -5.59
N ILE A 41 8.39 -10.36 -6.17
CA ILE A 41 8.76 -8.98 -6.50
C ILE A 41 9.22 -8.24 -5.24
N ALA A 42 8.52 -8.43 -4.12
CA ALA A 42 8.92 -7.83 -2.84
C ALA A 42 10.28 -8.32 -2.36
N ARG A 43 10.56 -9.63 -2.46
CA ARG A 43 11.87 -10.21 -2.09
C ARG A 43 12.99 -9.65 -2.95
N GLU A 44 12.77 -9.58 -4.26
CA GLU A 44 13.74 -9.04 -5.20
C GLU A 44 14.00 -7.56 -4.93
N ALA A 45 12.95 -6.75 -4.78
CA ALA A 45 13.05 -5.33 -4.46
C ALA A 45 13.83 -5.07 -3.16
N VAL A 46 13.56 -5.83 -2.10
CA VAL A 46 14.30 -5.73 -0.84
C VAL A 46 15.75 -6.18 -1.01
N GLY A 47 16.01 -7.23 -1.79
CA GLY A 47 17.36 -7.67 -2.13
C GLY A 47 18.17 -6.62 -2.90
N LEU A 48 17.50 -5.78 -3.70
CA LEU A 48 18.09 -4.65 -4.42
C LEU A 48 18.20 -3.36 -3.59
N GLY A 49 17.74 -3.37 -2.33
CA GLY A 49 17.91 -2.26 -1.40
C GLY A 49 16.65 -1.46 -1.09
N SER A 50 15.44 -1.91 -1.44
CA SER A 50 14.20 -1.24 -1.01
C SER A 50 14.02 -1.24 0.50
N ASP A 51 13.73 -0.06 1.04
CA ASP A 51 13.50 0.22 2.46
C ASP A 51 12.11 -0.18 2.95
N ALA A 52 11.13 -0.14 2.05
CA ALA A 52 9.75 -0.56 2.31
C ALA A 52 9.05 -0.97 1.01
N ILE A 53 7.97 -1.73 1.18
CA ILE A 53 7.06 -2.09 0.10
C ILE A 53 5.75 -1.33 0.26
N MET A 54 5.28 -0.71 -0.81
CA MET A 54 3.98 -0.07 -0.90
C MET A 54 3.04 -0.96 -1.70
N LEU A 55 1.80 -1.11 -1.23
CA LEU A 55 0.75 -1.86 -1.93
C LEU A 55 -0.37 -0.90 -2.32
N GLY A 56 -0.62 -0.76 -3.63
CA GLY A 56 -1.65 0.13 -4.14
C GLY A 56 -1.51 0.36 -5.65
N GLY A 57 -2.46 1.04 -6.28
CA GLY A 57 -2.33 1.45 -7.68
C GLY A 57 -3.60 1.45 -8.52
N SER A 58 -4.68 0.81 -8.08
CA SER A 58 -5.86 0.62 -8.92
C SER A 58 -7.18 0.86 -8.20
N THR A 59 -8.10 1.48 -8.93
CA THR A 59 -9.53 1.59 -8.61
C THR A 59 -10.19 0.23 -8.79
N GLY A 60 -10.82 -0.31 -7.74
CA GLY A 60 -11.68 -1.50 -7.86
C GLY A 60 -11.12 -2.83 -7.39
N ILE A 61 -9.97 -2.87 -6.71
CA ILE A 61 -9.50 -4.09 -6.04
C ILE A 61 -10.44 -4.47 -4.87
N SER A 62 -10.80 -5.75 -4.80
CA SER A 62 -11.52 -6.29 -3.64
C SER A 62 -10.62 -6.32 -2.41
N ARG A 63 -11.20 -6.04 -1.23
CA ARG A 63 -10.46 -6.05 0.05
C ARG A 63 -9.77 -7.39 0.27
N GLU A 64 -10.43 -8.48 -0.10
CA GLU A 64 -9.95 -9.84 0.05
C GLU A 64 -8.66 -10.09 -0.74
N ARG A 65 -8.59 -9.56 -1.98
CA ARG A 65 -7.41 -9.70 -2.84
C ARG A 65 -6.26 -8.85 -2.32
N MET A 66 -6.55 -7.62 -1.91
CA MET A 66 -5.56 -6.74 -1.28
C MET A 66 -4.98 -7.37 0.00
N ASP A 67 -5.83 -7.94 0.85
CA ASP A 67 -5.43 -8.60 2.09
C ASP A 67 -4.58 -9.86 1.81
N ALA A 68 -4.94 -10.65 0.80
CA ALA A 68 -4.16 -11.82 0.41
C ALA A 68 -2.75 -11.44 -0.05
N VAL A 69 -2.63 -10.43 -0.91
CA VAL A 69 -1.34 -9.91 -1.38
C VAL A 69 -0.54 -9.31 -0.21
N ALA A 70 -1.20 -8.53 0.66
CA ALA A 70 -0.54 -7.92 1.82
C ALA A 70 0.03 -8.97 2.79
N ARG A 71 -0.70 -10.05 3.06
CA ARG A 71 -0.20 -11.16 3.87
C ARG A 71 1.00 -11.86 3.24
N ALA A 72 0.92 -12.16 1.94
CA ALA A 72 2.00 -12.85 1.24
C ALA A 72 3.29 -12.01 1.20
N VAL A 73 3.17 -10.72 0.88
CA VAL A 73 4.31 -9.79 0.88
C VAL A 73 4.90 -9.65 2.27
N ARG A 74 4.07 -9.42 3.30
CA ARG A 74 4.54 -9.30 4.68
C ARG A 74 5.22 -10.56 5.21
N ALA A 75 4.80 -11.75 4.76
CA ALA A 75 5.45 -13.01 5.12
C ALA A 75 6.80 -13.20 4.41
N ALA A 76 6.96 -12.59 3.23
CA ALA A 76 8.15 -12.77 2.39
C ALA A 76 9.29 -11.79 2.71
N VAL A 77 9.01 -10.63 3.33
CA VAL A 77 10.03 -9.59 3.59
C VAL A 77 10.00 -9.06 5.03
N GLY A 78 11.17 -8.66 5.53
CA GLY A 78 11.34 -8.06 6.87
C GLY A 78 11.25 -6.51 6.91
N VAL A 79 10.90 -5.89 5.80
CA VAL A 79 10.70 -4.43 5.67
C VAL A 79 9.22 -4.08 5.84
N PRO A 80 8.88 -2.83 6.22
CA PRO A 80 7.49 -2.43 6.36
C PRO A 80 6.71 -2.54 5.04
N THR A 81 5.48 -3.04 5.14
CA THR A 81 4.49 -3.03 4.06
C THR A 81 3.46 -1.94 4.34
N ILE A 82 3.34 -0.97 3.42
CA ILE A 82 2.50 0.22 3.57
C ILE A 82 1.36 0.14 2.55
N ILE A 83 0.12 0.21 3.02
CA ILE A 83 -1.04 0.24 2.12
C ILE A 83 -1.23 1.67 1.63
N PHE A 84 -1.14 1.86 0.32
CA PHE A 84 -1.48 3.10 -0.36
C PHE A 84 -2.88 2.96 -0.96
N PRO A 85 -3.93 3.48 -0.29
CA PRO A 85 -5.30 3.24 -0.72
C PRO A 85 -5.55 3.83 -2.11
N GLY A 86 -6.21 3.06 -2.98
CA GLY A 86 -6.80 3.58 -4.21
C GLY A 86 -7.99 4.49 -3.90
N ARG A 87 -8.52 5.17 -4.92
CA ARG A 87 -9.77 5.93 -4.75
C ARG A 87 -10.90 4.98 -4.34
N PRO A 88 -11.71 5.30 -3.32
CA PRO A 88 -12.96 4.60 -3.11
C PRO A 88 -13.83 4.72 -4.38
N PRO A 89 -14.66 3.72 -4.70
CA PRO A 89 -15.60 3.86 -5.80
C PRO A 89 -16.42 5.14 -5.61
N ALA A 90 -16.64 5.89 -6.70
CA ALA A 90 -17.44 7.09 -6.64
C ALA A 90 -18.81 6.74 -6.02
N PRO A 91 -19.36 7.58 -5.12
CA PRO A 91 -20.71 7.35 -4.63
C PRO A 91 -21.63 7.24 -5.86
N SER A 92 -22.42 6.18 -5.93
CA SER A 92 -23.44 6.04 -6.96
C SER A 92 -24.36 7.25 -6.83
N LEU A 93 -24.30 8.17 -7.79
CA LEU A 93 -25.25 9.28 -7.86
C LEU A 93 -26.66 8.67 -7.94
N PRO A 94 -27.64 9.18 -7.18
CA PRO A 94 -29.02 8.75 -7.36
C PRO A 94 -29.40 8.97 -8.84
N PRO A 95 -30.13 8.04 -9.47
CA PRO A 95 -30.59 8.24 -10.84
C PRO A 95 -31.34 9.56 -10.90
N CYS A 96 -30.97 10.45 -11.83
CA CYS A 96 -31.72 11.68 -12.07
C CYS A 96 -33.15 11.27 -12.48
N THR A 97 -34.08 11.31 -11.53
CA THR A 97 -35.50 11.22 -11.83
C THR A 97 -35.85 12.50 -12.57
N ARG A 98 -35.85 12.43 -13.91
CA ARG A 98 -36.37 13.49 -14.76
C ARG A 98 -37.88 13.53 -14.50
N SER A 99 -38.30 14.42 -13.59
CA SER A 99 -39.70 14.77 -13.43
C SER A 99 -40.13 15.50 -14.69
N SER A 100 -40.74 14.75 -15.60
CA SER A 100 -41.53 15.31 -16.69
C SER A 100 -42.91 15.59 -16.12
N SER A 101 -43.16 16.81 -15.65
CA SER A 101 -44.49 17.37 -15.39
C SER A 101 -44.37 18.87 -15.33
#